data_AF-A0A7I8CY25-F1
#
_entry.id   AF-A0A7I8CY25-F1
#
_cell.length_a   1.000
_cell.length_b   1.000
_cell.length_c   1.000
_cell.angle_alpha   90.00
_cell.angle_beta   90.00
_cell.angle_gamma   90.00
#
_symmetry.space_group_name_H-M   'P 1'
#
loop_
_entity.id
_entity.type
_entity.pdbx_description
1 polymer ?
#
loop_
_entity_poly.entity_id
_entity_poly.type
_entity_poly.pdbx_seq_one_letter_code
_entity_poly.pdbx_strand_id
1 'polypeptide(L)' 'MTSEGVETPEQLGQIDAMGCDEYQGFYCSRPVGPDEVAALLRAGHLGAATLERARQAPG' A
#
# COMPACT_ATOMS: atom_id res chain seq x y z
N MET A 1 11.56 -0.30 3.65
CA MET A 1 11.89 -1.08 2.44
C MET A 1 10.56 -1.40 1.78
N THR A 2 10.49 -1.40 0.45
CA THR A 2 9.24 -1.72 -0.26
C THR A 2 9.40 -3.08 -0.92
N SER A 3 8.41 -3.96 -0.75
CA SER A 3 8.38 -5.26 -1.44
C SER A 3 7.59 -5.16 -2.74
N GLU A 4 8.25 -5.39 -3.87
CA GLU A 4 7.63 -5.36 -5.20
C GLU A 4 7.31 -6.77 -5.70
N GLY A 5 6.28 -6.89 -6.54
CA GLY A 5 5.89 -8.16 -7.17
C GLY A 5 5.01 -9.07 -6.32
N VAL A 6 4.19 -8.52 -5.41
CA VAL A 6 3.23 -9.31 -4.61
C VAL A 6 2.03 -9.73 -5.46
N GLU A 7 1.94 -11.03 -5.75
CA GLU A 7 0.90 -11.61 -6.61
C GLU A 7 -0.06 -12.52 -5.85
N THR A 8 0.35 -13.05 -4.69
CA THR A 8 -0.47 -13.97 -3.87
C THR A 8 -0.60 -13.54 -2.40
N PRO A 9 -1.65 -13.99 -1.69
CA PRO A 9 -1.80 -13.78 -0.24
C PRO A 9 -0.63 -14.34 0.58
N GLU A 10 -0.06 -15.48 0.18
CA GLU A 10 1.04 -16.13 0.88
C GLU A 10 2.32 -15.27 0.84
N GLN A 11 2.58 -14.60 -0.30
CA GLN A 11 3.68 -13.65 -0.43
C GLN A 11 3.47 -12.43 0.47
N LEU A 12 2.23 -11.92 0.57
CA LEU A 12 1.92 -10.83 1.49
C LEU A 12 2.17 -11.25 2.95
N GLY A 13 1.79 -12.47 3.34
CA GLY A 13 2.05 -12.99 4.68
C GLY A 13 3.55 -13.11 5.01
N GLN A 14 4.39 -13.41 4.01
CA GLN A 14 5.85 -13.40 4.18
C GLN A 14 6.39 -11.98 4.37
N ILE A 15 5.88 -11.02 3.61
CA ILE A 15 6.27 -9.60 3.67
C ILE A 15 5.89 -8.98 5.03
N ASP A 16 4.69 -9.28 5.52
CA ASP A 16 4.21 -8.86 6.84
C ASP A 16 5.08 -9.46 7.96
N ALA A 17 5.41 -10.75 7.89
CA ALA A 17 6.28 -11.41 8.86
C ALA A 17 7.71 -10.84 8.88
N MET A 18 8.17 -10.25 7.76
CA MET A 18 9.45 -9.55 7.68
C MET A 18 9.40 -8.11 8.23
N GLY A 19 8.23 -7.63 8.65
CA GLY A 19 8.03 -6.25 9.11
C GLY A 19 8.14 -5.22 7.99
N CYS A 20 7.74 -5.59 6.78
CA CYS A 20 7.72 -4.70 5.64
C CYS A 20 6.34 -4.06 5.50
N ASP A 21 6.27 -2.75 5.76
CA ASP A 21 5.00 -2.01 5.86
C ASP A 21 4.50 -1.48 4.50
N GLU A 22 5.29 -1.66 3.44
CA GLU A 22 5.01 -1.14 2.09
C GLU A 22 5.22 -2.22 1.03
N TYR A 23 4.23 -2.42 0.16
CA TYR A 23 4.32 -3.39 -0.91
C TYR A 23 3.57 -2.95 -2.18
N GLN A 24 3.99 -3.49 -3.31
CA GLN A 24 3.34 -3.34 -4.62
C GLN A 24 3.22 -4.70 -5.30
N GLY A 25 2.10 -4.94 -5.97
CA GLY A 25 1.96 -6.05 -6.90
C GLY A 25 0.50 -6.27 -7.30
N PHE A 26 0.27 -7.23 -8.19
CA PHE A 26 -1.07 -7.49 -8.74
C PHE A 26 -2.08 -7.97 -7.71
N TYR A 27 -1.61 -8.52 -6.58
CA TYR A 27 -2.47 -8.83 -5.44
C TYR A 27 -3.06 -7.56 -4.80
N CYS A 28 -2.29 -6.46 -4.79
CA CYS A 28 -2.75 -5.16 -4.29
C CYS A 28 -3.65 -4.47 -5.33
N SER A 29 -3.14 -4.30 -6.55
CA SER A 29 -3.85 -3.68 -7.66
C SER A 29 -3.15 -3.96 -8.98
N ARG A 30 -3.91 -3.99 -10.08
CA ARG A 30 -3.31 -3.92 -11.41
C ARG A 30 -2.75 -2.51 -11.67
N PRO A 31 -1.82 -2.34 -12.61
CA PRO A 31 -1.43 -1.01 -13.08
C PRO A 31 -2.67 -0.27 -13.58
N VAL A 32 -2.86 0.95 -13.08
CA VAL A 32 -4.01 1.81 -13.41
C VAL A 32 -3.54 3.04 -14.18
N GLY A 33 -4.45 3.64 -14.94
CA GLY A 33 -4.17 4.88 -15.66
C GLY A 33 -4.07 6.10 -14.74
N PRO A 34 -3.53 7.23 -15.23
CA PRO A 34 -3.36 8.45 -14.43
C PRO A 34 -4.66 8.99 -13.81
N ASP A 35 -5.77 8.93 -14.54
CA ASP A 35 -7.06 9.43 -14.04
C ASP A 35 -7.61 8.57 -12.89
N GLU A 36 -7.37 7.26 -12.96
CA GLU A 36 -7.73 6.30 -11.90
C GLU A 36 -6.85 6.50 -10.67
N VAL A 37 -5.55 6.76 -10.84
CA VAL A 37 -4.67 7.19 -9.73
C VAL A 37 -5.23 8.43 -9.06
N ALA A 38 -5.61 9.45 -9.84
CA ALA A 38 -6.17 10.69 -9.28
C ALA A 38 -7.49 10.45 -8.53
N ALA A 39 -8.32 9.50 -9.01
CA ALA A 39 -9.54 9.10 -8.32
C ALA A 39 -9.26 8.40 -6.98
N LEU A 40 -8.29 7.47 -6.95
CA LEU A 40 -7.85 6.78 -5.73
C LEU A 40 -7.33 7.76 -4.68
N LEU A 41 -6.51 8.72 -5.10
CA LEU A 41 -5.98 9.78 -4.23
C LEU A 41 -7.09 10.64 -3.63
N ARG A 42 -8.07 11.07 -4.44
CA ARG A 42 -9.24 11.84 -3.95
C ARG A 42 -10.13 11.03 -3.01
N ALA A 43 -10.24 9.72 -3.22
CA ALA A 43 -11.00 8.83 -2.37
C ALA A 43 -10.30 8.52 -1.02
N GLY A 44 -9.16 9.14 -0.73
CA GLY A 44 -8.42 8.93 0.51
C GLY A 44 -7.75 7.56 0.60
N HIS A 45 -7.58 6.85 -0.52
CA HIS A 45 -6.86 5.58 -0.58
C HIS A 45 -5.34 5.84 -0.60
N LEU A 46 -4.86 6.58 0.38
CA LEU A 46 -3.45 6.71 0.71
C LEU A 46 -3.08 5.42 1.48
N GLY A 47 -2.00 4.74 1.10
CA GLY A 47 -1.60 3.47 1.72
C GLY A 47 -1.63 3.51 3.24
N ALA A 48 -2.02 2.40 3.88
CA ALA A 48 -2.41 2.28 5.28
C ALA A 48 -1.45 2.96 6.30
N ALA A 49 -0.15 3.01 6.02
CA ALA A 49 0.84 3.71 6.86
C ALA A 49 0.64 5.24 6.97
N THR A 50 -0.07 5.86 6.01
CA THR A 50 -0.26 7.31 5.93
C THR A 50 -1.27 7.83 6.94
N LEU A 51 -2.32 7.07 7.22
CA LEU A 51 -3.42 7.50 8.11
C LEU A 51 -3.12 7.23 9.58
N GLU A 52 -2.37 6.17 9.92
CA GLU A 52 -1.98 5.92 11.31
C GLU A 52 -0.89 6.88 11.81
N ARG A 53 0.12 7.20 10.99
CA ARG A 53 1.15 8.19 11.35
C ARG A 53 0.62 9.61 11.48
N ALA A 54 -0.33 9.99 10.64
CA ALA A 54 -1.01 11.29 10.74
C ALA A 54 -1.85 11.43 12.03
N ARG A 55 -2.34 10.32 12.60
CA ARG A 55 -3.06 10.30 13.88
C ARG A 55 -2.15 10.30 15.12
N GLN A 56 -0.87 9.94 14.96
CA GLN A 56 0.09 9.80 16.06
C GLN A 56 1.12 10.94 16.15
N ALA A 57 1.14 11.88 15.21
CA ALA A 57 2.02 13.05 15.27
C ALA A 57 1.55 14.02 16.37
N PRO A 58 2.41 14.43 17.32
CA PRO A 58 2.07 15.53 18.23
C PRO A 58 2.07 16.85 17.44
N GLY A 59 1.11 17.71 17.78
CA GLY A 59 0.91 19.02 17.15
C GLY A 59 1.98 20.05 17.47
#